data_AF-A0A919S7D6-F1
#
_entry.id   AF-A0A919S7D6-F1
#
_cell.length_a   1.000
_cell.length_b   1.000
_cell.length_c   1.000
_cell.angle_alpha   90.00
_cell.angle_beta   90.00
_cell.angle_gamma   90.00
#
_symmetry.space_group_name_H-M   'P 1'
#
loop_
_entity.id
_entity.type
_entity.pdbx_description
1 polymer ?
#
loop_
_entity_poly.entity_id
_entity_poly.type
_entity_poly.pdbx_seq_one_letter_code
_entity_poly.pdbx_strand_id
1 'polypeptide(L)'
;MVGQVRDEDLDARLLGADRLYAVSTGTSTEPVHTRDTVVLIDADEVSWSSWNRWAAALAEETGAGTVAVSDGGITGPAFFDHVRRLRRPVVNCPKGQTTPVPADLVARPITRPAPYWTWSLVSRRNERRPAVRALVAALTRSVDGCGLDNPDAWLPPDDPYRVT
;
A
#
# COMPACT_ATOMS: atom_id res chain seq x y z
N MET A 1 -1.13 -3.61 12.26
CA MET A 1 0.28 -4.07 12.41
C MET A 1 0.95 -3.55 13.69
N VAL A 2 0.41 -2.48 14.31
CA VAL A 2 0.92 -1.88 15.56
C VAL A 2 0.96 -2.82 16.77
N GLY A 3 -0.02 -3.73 16.92
CA GLY A 3 -0.03 -4.69 18.03
C GLY A 3 1.19 -5.62 18.02
N GLN A 4 1.58 -6.12 16.84
CA GLN A 4 2.63 -7.12 16.72
C GLN A 4 4.04 -6.56 16.99
N VAL A 5 4.32 -5.31 16.58
CA VAL A 5 5.64 -4.67 16.79
C VAL A 5 5.87 -4.31 18.27
N ARG A 6 4.81 -3.94 19.00
CA ARG A 6 4.94 -3.54 20.41
C ARG A 6 5.18 -4.73 21.32
N ASP A 7 4.58 -5.88 21.00
CA ASP A 7 4.69 -7.13 21.75
C ASP A 7 6.05 -7.82 21.58
N GLU A 8 6.83 -7.46 20.55
CA GLU A 8 8.12 -8.07 20.22
C GLU A 8 9.35 -7.24 20.67
N ASP A 9 9.17 -6.24 21.54
CA ASP A 9 10.25 -5.31 21.95
C ASP A 9 10.91 -4.57 20.77
N LEU A 10 10.10 -4.22 19.78
CA LEU A 10 10.52 -3.49 18.58
C LEU A 10 10.03 -2.03 18.60
N ASP A 11 10.78 -1.19 17.90
CA ASP A 11 10.42 0.17 17.52
C ASP A 11 10.20 0.21 15.99
N ALA A 12 9.16 0.93 15.56
CA ALA A 12 8.92 1.24 14.15
C ALA A 12 9.10 2.75 13.90
N ARG A 13 9.89 3.11 12.89
CA ARG A 13 10.08 4.50 12.44
C ARG A 13 9.75 4.59 10.96
N LEU A 14 9.08 5.66 10.53
CA LEU A 14 8.69 5.82 9.13
C LEU A 14 9.95 5.91 8.28
N LEU A 15 9.97 5.16 7.17
CA LEU A 15 11.02 5.17 6.15
C LEU A 15 10.53 5.87 4.89
N GLY A 16 9.23 5.78 4.62
CA GLY A 16 8.56 6.46 3.51
C GLY A 16 7.11 6.00 3.42
N ALA A 17 6.36 6.59 2.49
CA ALA A 17 5.05 6.10 2.13
C ALA A 17 4.84 6.26 0.64
N ASP A 18 4.12 5.31 0.06
CA ASP A 18 3.71 5.38 -1.33
C ASP A 18 2.22 5.62 -1.43
N ARG A 19 1.84 6.59 -2.28
CA ARG A 19 0.46 6.75 -2.70
C ARG A 19 0.14 5.70 -3.75
N LEU A 20 -0.86 4.86 -3.49
CA LEU A 20 -1.32 3.87 -4.45
C LEU A 20 -2.26 4.49 -5.49
N TYR A 21 -2.25 3.91 -6.68
CA TYR A 21 -3.01 4.32 -7.85
C TYR A 21 -3.79 3.13 -8.42
N ALA A 22 -4.71 3.40 -9.33
CA ALA A 22 -5.45 2.37 -10.02
C ALA A 22 -4.90 2.16 -11.42
N VAL A 23 -4.84 0.92 -11.88
CA VAL A 23 -4.55 0.58 -13.27
C VAL A 23 -5.86 0.25 -13.97
N SER A 24 -6.07 0.85 -15.14
CA SER A 24 -7.27 0.66 -15.95
C SER A 24 -6.91 0.36 -17.39
N THR A 25 -7.81 -0.29 -18.13
CA THR A 25 -7.74 -0.38 -19.59
C THR A 25 -8.09 0.96 -20.23
N GLY A 26 -7.54 1.23 -21.41
CA GLY A 26 -7.81 2.46 -22.17
C GLY A 26 -6.81 3.57 -21.88
N THR A 27 -7.16 4.81 -22.23
CA THR A 27 -6.21 5.94 -22.27
C THR A 27 -6.51 7.05 -21.27
N SER A 28 -7.62 6.96 -20.53
CA SER A 28 -8.01 8.00 -19.57
C SER A 28 -7.10 7.99 -18.34
N THR A 29 -6.43 9.11 -18.09
CA THR A 29 -5.61 9.36 -16.90
C THR A 29 -6.37 10.07 -15.79
N GLU A 30 -7.67 10.32 -15.98
CA GLU A 30 -8.51 11.05 -15.02
C GLU A 30 -8.55 10.33 -13.67
N PRO A 31 -8.53 11.07 -12.55
CA PRO A 31 -8.65 10.46 -11.23
C PRO A 31 -9.88 9.56 -11.10
N VAL A 32 -9.77 8.54 -10.25
CA VAL A 32 -10.87 7.64 -9.89
C VAL A 32 -11.16 7.77 -8.39
N HIS A 33 -12.42 7.63 -7.99
CA HIS A 33 -12.75 7.53 -6.58
C HIS A 33 -12.44 6.14 -6.05
N THR A 34 -11.96 6.04 -4.81
CA THR A 34 -11.57 4.77 -4.19
C THR A 34 -12.70 3.75 -4.18
N ARG A 35 -13.92 4.19 -3.87
CA ARG A 35 -15.13 3.35 -3.93
C ARG A 35 -15.41 2.72 -5.30
N ASP A 36 -14.93 3.35 -6.37
CA ASP A 36 -15.14 2.89 -7.75
C ASP A 36 -14.01 1.93 -8.22
N THR A 37 -13.04 1.63 -7.35
CA THR A 37 -11.92 0.71 -7.63
C THR A 37 -12.22 -0.73 -7.19
N VAL A 38 -11.34 -1.64 -7.61
CA VAL A 38 -11.24 -3.01 -7.11
C VAL A 38 -9.85 -3.23 -6.53
N VAL A 39 -9.74 -3.87 -5.37
CA VAL A 39 -8.47 -4.35 -4.81
C VAL A 39 -8.44 -5.88 -4.85
N LEU A 40 -7.31 -6.44 -5.31
CA LEU A 40 -7.12 -7.89 -5.36
C LEU A 40 -6.68 -8.40 -3.99
N ILE A 41 -7.22 -9.55 -3.57
CA ILE A 41 -6.85 -10.25 -2.33
C ILE A 41 -6.30 -11.62 -2.72
N ASP A 42 -5.11 -11.95 -2.24
CA ASP A 42 -4.51 -13.25 -2.54
C ASP A 42 -5.11 -14.34 -1.65
N ALA A 43 -5.37 -15.52 -2.21
CA ALA A 43 -5.85 -16.67 -1.45
C ALA A 43 -4.75 -17.30 -0.56
N ASP A 44 -3.46 -17.06 -0.85
CA ASP A 44 -2.35 -17.38 0.06
C ASP A 44 -2.25 -16.34 1.17
N GLU A 45 -2.84 -16.67 2.32
CA GLU A 45 -2.86 -15.83 3.51
C GLU A 45 -1.47 -15.62 4.14
N VAL A 46 -0.46 -16.42 3.80
CA VAL A 46 0.86 -16.34 4.44
C VAL A 46 1.74 -15.30 3.74
N SER A 47 1.95 -15.46 2.44
CA SER A 47 2.86 -14.63 1.64
C SER A 47 2.37 -13.18 1.47
N TRP A 48 1.05 -12.99 1.54
CA TRP A 48 0.37 -11.72 1.29
C TRP A 48 -0.41 -11.19 2.50
N SER A 49 -0.25 -11.77 3.69
CA SER A 49 -0.96 -11.37 4.93
C SER A 49 -1.07 -9.86 5.15
N SER A 50 0.03 -9.11 5.03
CA SER A 50 0.04 -7.65 5.20
C SER A 50 -0.75 -6.92 4.11
N TRP A 51 -0.66 -7.38 2.87
CA TRP A 51 -1.44 -6.82 1.76
C TRP A 51 -2.93 -7.14 1.91
N ASN A 52 -3.28 -8.40 2.20
CA ASN A 52 -4.66 -8.84 2.35
C ASN A 52 -5.38 -8.09 3.48
N ARG A 53 -4.72 -7.88 4.62
CA ARG A 53 -5.28 -7.05 5.71
C ARG A 53 -5.49 -5.60 5.29
N TRP A 54 -4.53 -5.01 4.60
CA TRP A 54 -4.64 -3.64 4.09
C TRP A 54 -5.77 -3.50 3.07
N ALA A 55 -5.87 -4.44 2.13
CA ALA A 55 -6.89 -4.48 1.09
C ALA A 55 -8.30 -4.65 1.64
N ALA A 56 -8.47 -5.56 2.62
CA ALA A 56 -9.73 -5.76 3.30
C ALA A 56 -10.19 -4.49 4.04
N ALA A 57 -9.28 -3.84 4.79
CA ALA A 57 -9.59 -2.60 5.49
C ALA A 57 -9.96 -1.46 4.52
N LEU A 58 -9.27 -1.35 3.38
CA LEU A 58 -9.61 -0.36 2.35
C LEU A 58 -11.03 -0.56 1.84
N ALA A 59 -11.37 -1.80 1.47
CA ALA A 59 -12.69 -2.13 0.95
C ALA A 59 -13.79 -1.85 1.97
N GLU A 60 -13.56 -2.22 3.24
CA GLU A 60 -14.50 -2.00 4.34
C GLU A 60 -14.77 -0.51 4.61
N GLU A 61 -13.72 0.31 4.74
CA GLU A 61 -13.89 1.74 5.09
C GLU A 61 -14.33 2.61 3.90
N THR A 62 -13.99 2.24 2.66
CA THR A 62 -14.21 3.10 1.47
C THR A 62 -15.30 2.59 0.52
N GLY A 63 -15.72 1.34 0.65
CA GLY A 63 -16.65 0.68 -0.27
C GLY A 63 -16.02 0.21 -1.59
N ALA A 64 -14.68 0.18 -1.69
CA ALA A 64 -13.99 -0.41 -2.84
C ALA A 64 -14.37 -1.91 -2.98
N GLY A 65 -14.43 -2.42 -4.22
CA GLY A 65 -14.69 -3.83 -4.45
C GLY A 65 -13.48 -4.72 -4.13
N THR A 66 -13.71 -5.98 -3.78
CA THR A 66 -12.65 -6.99 -3.61
C THR A 66 -12.79 -8.11 -4.63
N VAL A 67 -11.65 -8.66 -5.07
CA VAL A 67 -11.59 -9.86 -5.90
C VAL A 67 -10.52 -10.79 -5.35
N ALA A 68 -10.90 -12.02 -5.03
CA ALA A 68 -9.94 -13.05 -4.63
C ALA A 68 -9.20 -13.59 -5.86
N VAL A 69 -7.88 -13.76 -5.73
CA VAL A 69 -7.01 -14.36 -6.75
C VAL A 69 -6.16 -15.45 -6.10
N SER A 70 -5.93 -16.55 -6.81
CA SER A 70 -5.17 -17.71 -6.28
C SER A 70 -3.89 -17.97 -7.07
N ASP A 71 -3.56 -17.12 -8.02
CA ASP A 71 -2.41 -17.25 -8.93
C ASP A 71 -1.19 -16.43 -8.47
N GLY A 72 -1.21 -15.85 -7.27
CA GLY A 72 -0.18 -14.92 -6.83
C GLY A 72 -0.23 -13.56 -7.55
N GLY A 73 -1.24 -13.33 -8.40
CA GLY A 73 -1.31 -12.25 -9.40
C GLY A 73 -1.64 -10.88 -8.84
N ILE A 74 -1.25 -10.59 -7.59
CA ILE A 74 -1.36 -9.26 -6.96
C ILE A 74 -0.39 -8.25 -7.57
N THR A 75 0.69 -8.72 -8.19
CA THR A 75 1.70 -7.90 -8.87
C THR A 75 2.19 -8.58 -10.16
N GLY A 76 3.03 -7.88 -10.93
CA GLY A 76 3.66 -8.42 -12.14
C GLY A 76 2.68 -8.63 -13.31
N PRO A 77 3.04 -9.45 -14.31
CA PRO A 77 2.22 -9.65 -15.51
C PRO A 77 0.80 -10.14 -15.23
N ALA A 78 0.62 -11.06 -14.28
CA ALA A 78 -0.69 -11.61 -13.90
C ALA A 78 -1.64 -10.53 -13.37
N PHE A 79 -1.13 -9.52 -12.65
CA PHE A 79 -1.92 -8.36 -12.22
C PHE A 79 -2.52 -7.61 -13.42
N PHE A 80 -1.74 -7.38 -14.47
CA PHE A 80 -2.24 -6.70 -15.67
C PHE A 80 -3.30 -7.54 -16.40
N ASP A 81 -3.18 -8.87 -16.38
CA ASP A 81 -4.21 -9.74 -16.93
C ASP A 81 -5.52 -9.66 -16.12
N HIS A 82 -5.43 -9.53 -14.79
CA HIS A 82 -6.60 -9.24 -13.95
C HIS A 82 -7.24 -7.89 -14.31
N VAL A 83 -6.45 -6.82 -14.50
CA VAL A 83 -6.95 -5.51 -14.96
C VAL A 83 -7.73 -5.66 -16.27
N ARG A 84 -7.17 -6.35 -17.26
CA ARG A 84 -7.81 -6.57 -18.56
C ARG A 84 -9.11 -7.35 -18.46
N ARG A 85 -9.14 -8.40 -17.62
CA ARG A 85 -10.33 -9.24 -17.41
C ARG A 85 -11.45 -8.49 -16.68
N LEU A 86 -11.11 -7.76 -15.62
CA LEU A 86 -12.09 -7.09 -14.77
C LEU A 86 -12.70 -5.85 -15.44
N ARG A 87 -11.97 -5.19 -16.35
CA ARG A 87 -12.39 -3.94 -17.01
C ARG A 87 -12.85 -2.85 -16.02
N ARG A 88 -12.26 -2.87 -14.83
CA ARG A 88 -12.46 -1.90 -13.75
C ARG A 88 -11.10 -1.39 -13.28
N PRO A 89 -11.01 -0.18 -12.70
CA PRO A 89 -9.77 0.32 -12.13
C PRO A 89 -9.32 -0.57 -10.96
N VAL A 90 -8.14 -1.19 -11.07
CA VAL A 90 -7.59 -2.09 -10.04
C VAL A 90 -6.47 -1.41 -9.28
N VAL A 91 -6.56 -1.39 -7.95
CA VAL A 91 -5.52 -0.80 -7.07
C VAL A 91 -4.21 -1.55 -7.22
N ASN A 92 -3.11 -0.84 -7.47
CA ASN A 92 -1.79 -1.45 -7.61
C ASN A 92 -1.22 -1.89 -6.25
N CYS A 93 -0.44 -2.96 -6.24
CA CYS A 93 0.32 -3.38 -5.07
C CYS A 93 1.60 -2.54 -4.90
N PRO A 94 2.00 -2.18 -3.67
CA PRO A 94 3.24 -1.42 -3.42
C PRO A 94 4.50 -2.13 -3.89
N LYS A 95 4.55 -3.48 -3.86
CA LYS A 95 5.69 -4.26 -4.37
C LYS A 95 5.89 -4.13 -5.89
N GLY A 96 4.90 -3.63 -6.63
CA GLY A 96 4.92 -3.50 -8.10
C GLY A 96 5.11 -2.09 -8.62
N GLN A 97 5.33 -1.07 -7.77
CA GLN A 97 5.27 0.33 -8.20
C GLN A 97 6.29 0.75 -9.26
N THR A 98 7.44 0.09 -9.32
CA THR A 98 8.48 0.37 -10.31
C THR A 98 8.29 -0.39 -11.62
N THR A 99 7.27 -1.25 -11.70
CA THR A 99 6.96 -2.01 -12.93
C THR A 99 6.29 -1.08 -13.94
N PRO A 100 6.83 -0.96 -15.17
CA PRO A 100 6.20 -0.16 -16.21
C PRO A 100 4.77 -0.64 -16.51
N VAL A 101 3.82 0.29 -16.60
CA VAL A 101 2.46 -0.02 -17.03
C VAL A 101 2.47 -0.31 -18.54
N PRO A 102 1.93 -1.46 -19.00
CA PRO A 102 1.82 -1.77 -20.42
C PRO A 102 1.08 -0.70 -21.21
N ALA A 103 1.41 -0.52 -22.49
CA ALA A 103 0.89 0.57 -23.33
C ALA A 103 -0.64 0.54 -23.56
N ASP A 104 -1.29 -0.60 -23.35
CA ASP A 104 -2.75 -0.76 -23.43
C ASP A 104 -3.48 -0.45 -22.10
N LEU A 105 -2.71 -0.17 -21.04
CA LEU A 105 -3.17 0.15 -19.71
C LEU A 105 -2.70 1.55 -19.29
N VAL A 106 -3.36 2.12 -18.29
CA VAL A 106 -3.06 3.45 -17.79
C VAL A 106 -3.13 3.49 -16.27
N ALA A 107 -2.16 4.17 -15.65
CA ALA A 107 -2.19 4.49 -14.23
C ALA A 107 -3.06 5.74 -14.00
N ARG A 108 -3.94 5.66 -13.00
CA ARG A 108 -4.92 6.70 -12.65
C ARG A 108 -4.81 7.01 -11.16
N PRO A 109 -4.67 8.29 -10.77
CA PRO A 109 -4.68 8.66 -9.36
C PRO A 109 -5.97 8.20 -8.68
N ILE A 110 -5.85 7.61 -7.49
CA ILE A 110 -7.00 7.33 -6.64
C ILE A 110 -7.24 8.51 -5.70
N THR A 111 -8.49 8.90 -5.52
CA THR A 111 -8.93 10.03 -4.70
C THR A 111 -10.15 9.66 -3.87
N ARG A 112 -10.41 10.42 -2.79
CA ARG A 112 -11.62 10.29 -1.95
C ARG A 112 -11.90 8.87 -1.40
N PRO A 113 -11.04 8.38 -0.49
CA PRO A 113 -9.76 8.96 -0.05
C PRO A 113 -8.56 8.32 -0.77
N ALA A 114 -7.44 9.03 -0.92
CA ALA A 114 -6.24 8.51 -1.57
C ALA A 114 -5.53 7.46 -0.70
N PRO A 115 -5.45 6.18 -1.11
CA PRO A 115 -4.82 5.12 -0.33
C PRO A 115 -3.30 5.24 -0.29
N TYR A 116 -2.71 5.06 0.89
CA TYR A 116 -1.27 5.02 1.09
C TYR A 116 -0.81 3.68 1.68
N TRP A 117 0.43 3.31 1.35
CA TRP A 117 1.16 2.23 1.98
C TRP A 117 2.39 2.78 2.70
N THR A 118 2.48 2.57 4.00
CA THR A 118 3.61 3.05 4.81
C THR A 118 4.71 1.99 4.90
N TRP A 119 5.95 2.45 4.81
CA TRP A 119 7.13 1.63 5.01
C TRP A 119 7.77 2.00 6.34
N SER A 120 7.88 1.04 7.25
CA SER A 120 8.55 1.23 8.53
C SER A 120 9.90 0.56 8.54
N LEU A 121 10.92 1.29 9.00
CA LEU A 121 12.15 0.69 9.50
C LEU A 121 11.88 0.15 10.91
N VAL A 122 12.04 -1.16 11.08
CA VAL A 122 11.86 -1.83 12.36
C VAL A 122 13.22 -2.16 12.98
N SER A 123 13.39 -1.80 14.24
CA SER A 123 14.61 -2.05 15.00
C SER A 123 14.28 -2.54 16.41
N ARG A 124 15.21 -3.26 17.05
CA ARG A 124 15.06 -3.58 18.48
C ARG A 124 14.97 -2.29 19.29
N ARG A 125 13.99 -2.21 20.19
CA ARG A 125 13.78 -1.05 21.08
C ARG A 125 14.99 -0.77 21.95
N ASN A 126 15.67 -1.84 22.39
CA ASN A 126 16.86 -1.80 23.22
C ASN A 126 18.17 -1.92 22.42
N GLU A 127 18.20 -1.52 21.14
CA GLU A 127 19.43 -1.51 20.34
C GLU A 127 20.51 -0.62 20.98
N ARG A 128 21.70 -1.20 21.23
CA ARG A 128 22.82 -0.53 21.91
C ARG A 128 23.99 -0.21 20.98
N ARG A 129 24.08 -0.86 19.81
CA ARG A 129 25.20 -0.68 18.88
C ARG A 129 25.14 0.73 18.28
N PRO A 130 26.15 1.59 18.53
CA PRO A 130 26.13 2.98 18.06
C PRO A 130 25.97 3.11 16.55
N ALA A 131 26.62 2.22 15.78
CA ALA A 131 26.51 2.20 14.33
C ALA A 131 25.08 1.95 13.83
N VAL A 132 24.34 1.02 14.46
CA VAL A 132 22.95 0.71 14.08
C VAL A 132 22.04 1.89 14.41
N ARG A 133 22.21 2.49 15.59
CA ARG A 133 21.44 3.69 15.99
C ARG A 133 21.69 4.87 15.05
N ALA A 134 22.94 5.09 14.66
CA ALA A 134 23.31 6.14 13.70
C ALA A 134 22.68 5.88 12.32
N LEU A 135 22.67 4.63 11.86
CA LEU A 135 22.02 4.25 10.61
C LEU A 135 20.51 4.49 10.67
N VAL A 136 19.83 4.03 11.71
CA VAL A 136 18.38 4.27 11.91
C VAL A 136 18.10 5.77 11.87
N ALA A 137 18.85 6.57 12.64
CA ALA A 137 18.67 8.01 12.67
C ALA A 137 19.05 8.73 11.36
N ALA A 138 19.87 8.12 10.50
CA ALA A 138 20.19 8.67 9.18
C ALA A 138 19.08 8.34 8.17
N LEU A 139 18.60 7.10 8.15
CA LEU A 139 17.56 6.64 7.21
C LEU A 139 16.19 7.29 7.47
N THR A 140 15.89 7.64 8.72
CA THR A 140 14.56 8.16 9.09
C THR A 140 14.52 9.68 9.29
N ARG A 141 15.60 10.41 8.96
CA ARG A 141 15.70 11.86 9.25
C ARG A 141 14.90 12.73 8.30
N SER A 142 14.71 12.29 7.07
CA SER A 142 14.21 13.11 5.96
C SER A 142 12.97 12.49 5.33
N VAL A 143 12.04 12.06 6.17
CA VAL A 143 10.79 11.40 5.75
C VAL A 143 9.62 12.38 5.72
N ASP A 144 9.93 13.66 5.53
CA ASP A 144 8.94 14.72 5.35
C ASP A 144 8.39 14.71 3.92
N GLY A 145 7.13 15.12 3.75
CA GLY A 145 6.53 15.28 2.41
C GLY A 145 6.03 13.98 1.76
N CYS A 146 5.84 12.89 2.50
CA CYS A 146 5.21 11.67 1.99
C CYS A 146 3.70 11.81 1.70
N GLY A 147 3.10 12.99 1.93
CA GLY A 147 1.69 13.27 1.64
C GLY A 147 0.69 12.66 2.64
N LEU A 148 1.18 12.13 3.77
CA LEU A 148 0.36 11.57 4.85
C LEU A 148 -0.35 12.63 5.70
N ASP A 149 0.11 13.89 5.61
CA ASP A 149 -0.51 15.07 6.21
C ASP A 149 -1.73 15.58 5.42
N ASN A 150 -1.97 15.02 4.22
CA ASN A 150 -3.14 15.34 3.42
C ASN A 150 -4.41 14.77 4.10
N PRO A 151 -5.47 15.57 4.32
CA PRO A 151 -6.71 15.10 4.93
C PRO A 151 -7.44 14.02 4.10
N ASP A 152 -7.16 13.93 2.80
CA ASP A 152 -7.68 12.87 1.94
C ASP A 152 -6.79 11.61 1.94
N ALA A 153 -5.68 11.59 2.68
CA ALA A 153 -4.84 10.40 2.79
C ALA A 153 -5.57 9.33 3.62
N TRP A 154 -5.62 8.12 3.06
CA TRP A 154 -6.17 6.96 3.74
C TRP A 154 -5.06 5.99 4.13
N LEU A 155 -5.11 5.59 5.39
CA LEU A 155 -4.27 4.57 6.00
C LEU A 155 -5.18 3.57 6.72
N PRO A 156 -4.80 2.27 6.79
CA PRO A 156 -5.60 1.30 7.53
C PRO A 156 -5.71 1.71 9.01
N PRO A 157 -6.78 1.29 9.72
CA PRO A 157 -7.02 1.67 11.12
C PRO A 157 -5.84 1.43 12.04
N ASP A 158 -5.13 0.33 11.83
CA ASP A 158 -3.99 -0.10 12.65
C ASP A 158 -2.64 0.38 12.10
N ASP A 159 -2.59 1.43 11.28
CA ASP A 159 -1.35 2.05 10.83
C ASP A 159 -0.76 2.96 11.92
N PRO A 160 0.53 2.79 12.29
CA PRO A 160 1.16 3.62 13.33
C PRO A 160 1.23 5.12 13.01
N TYR A 161 1.06 5.50 11.75
CA TYR A 161 1.17 6.87 11.27
C TYR A 161 -0.19 7.50 10.92
N ARG A 162 -1.30 6.77 11.13
CA ARG A 162 -2.65 7.33 11.02
C ARG A 162 -2.86 8.34 12.14
N VAL A 163 -2.97 9.61 11.79
CA VAL A 163 -3.36 10.67 12.73
C VAL A 163 -4.85 10.51 13.03
N THR A 164 -5.20 10.41 14.32
CA THR A 164 -6.60 10.33 14.79
C THR A 164 -7.21 11.71 14.91
#